data_AF-A0A7J2IMW6-F1
#
_entry.id   AF-A0A7J2IMW6-F1
#
_cell.length_a   1.000
_cell.length_b   1.000
_cell.length_c   1.000
_cell.angle_alpha   90.00
_cell.angle_beta   90.00
_cell.angle_gamma   90.00
#
_symmetry.space_group_name_H-M   'P 1'
#
loop_
_entity.id
_entity.type
_entity.pdbx_description
1 polymer ?
#
loop_
_entity_poly.entity_id
_entity_poly.type
_entity_poly.pdbx_seq_one_letter_code
_entity_poly.pdbx_strand_id
1 'polypeptide(L)'
;MPNENKRPWYRNPTYLGPIAVIAAAIISSPIWVPLIFQEPDFRIFINPMQGAVEQGGVITTVITIKGIHGYDHTVSLSSCGQPSGIVIAFVPQFGKPSYTSSVTINVESNVPVGDYTTIIKGRGADGKEHNCSYTLTVKPHPPPTPTITPTPTITPTSMPKVWEIGYDDNSYGEFDQLDRYPFPGPFPWHYNVSEPPINFQKKSTILLVHLLISIFLFVMNNQKMIFS
;
A
#
# COMPACT_ATOMS: atom_id res chain seq x y z
N MET A 1 44.55 -82.51 -18.52
CA MET A 1 45.45 -81.76 -17.62
C MET A 1 46.46 -81.01 -18.47
N PRO A 2 46.90 -79.78 -18.13
CA PRO A 2 46.22 -78.65 -17.53
C PRO A 2 46.20 -77.41 -18.48
N ASN A 3 45.38 -76.45 -18.12
CA ASN A 3 45.08 -75.20 -18.80
C ASN A 3 46.24 -74.18 -18.77
N GLU A 4 46.72 -73.78 -19.94
CA GLU A 4 47.68 -72.68 -20.06
C GLU A 4 47.05 -71.33 -19.66
N ASN A 5 47.37 -70.89 -18.44
CA ASN A 5 47.78 -69.54 -18.08
C ASN A 5 47.12 -68.36 -18.83
N LYS A 6 45.86 -68.05 -18.48
CA LYS A 6 45.38 -66.66 -18.54
C LYS A 6 45.92 -65.88 -17.35
N ARG A 7 47.15 -65.36 -17.47
CA ARG A 7 47.70 -64.44 -16.47
C ARG A 7 46.79 -63.20 -16.43
N PRO A 8 46.26 -62.79 -15.26
CA PRO A 8 45.35 -61.66 -15.17
C PRO A 8 46.03 -60.39 -15.69
N TRP A 9 45.29 -59.62 -16.48
CA TRP A 9 45.71 -58.43 -17.24
C TRP A 9 46.36 -57.32 -16.38
N TYR A 10 46.28 -57.42 -15.06
CA TYR A 10 46.86 -56.48 -14.10
C TYR A 10 48.38 -56.66 -13.85
N ARG A 11 49.02 -57.73 -14.35
CA ARG A 11 50.47 -57.99 -14.18
C ARG A 11 51.37 -57.42 -15.29
N ASN A 12 50.82 -56.69 -16.28
CA ASN A 12 51.61 -56.15 -17.38
C ASN A 12 52.06 -54.71 -17.06
N PRO A 13 53.37 -54.45 -16.87
CA PRO A 13 53.88 -53.14 -16.43
C PRO A 13 53.58 -52.00 -17.42
N THR A 14 53.30 -52.33 -18.69
CA THR A 14 52.92 -51.37 -19.73
C THR A 14 51.56 -50.68 -19.47
N TYR A 15 50.67 -51.29 -18.69
CA TYR A 15 49.33 -50.74 -18.39
C TYR A 15 49.18 -50.22 -16.95
N LEU A 16 50.09 -50.56 -16.04
CA LEU A 16 50.10 -50.05 -14.66
C LEU A 16 50.50 -48.57 -14.60
N GLY A 17 51.40 -48.13 -15.48
CA GLY A 17 51.76 -46.72 -15.62
C GLY A 17 50.56 -45.80 -15.91
N PRO A 18 49.85 -45.96 -17.04
CA PRO A 18 48.76 -45.05 -17.40
C PRO A 18 47.51 -45.18 -16.50
N ILE A 19 47.17 -46.37 -15.99
CA ILE A 19 46.02 -46.55 -15.09
C ILE A 19 46.29 -45.95 -13.71
N ALA A 20 47.51 -46.08 -13.17
CA ALA A 20 47.89 -45.43 -11.92
C ALA A 20 47.96 -43.90 -12.06
N VAL A 21 48.38 -43.38 -13.22
CA VAL A 21 48.39 -41.94 -13.51
C VAL A 21 46.97 -41.36 -13.58
N ILE A 22 46.00 -42.07 -14.17
CA ILE A 22 44.60 -41.61 -14.21
C ILE A 22 43.94 -41.69 -12.83
N ALA A 23 44.22 -42.72 -12.02
CA ALA A 23 43.73 -42.81 -10.65
C ALA A 23 44.34 -41.73 -9.73
N ALA A 24 45.62 -41.39 -9.89
CA ALA A 24 46.29 -40.34 -9.12
C ALA A 24 45.87 -38.91 -9.52
N ALA A 25 45.51 -38.68 -10.78
CA ALA A 25 45.07 -37.37 -11.27
C ALA A 25 43.69 -36.95 -10.73
N ILE A 26 42.80 -37.91 -10.41
CA ILE A 26 41.45 -37.61 -9.88
C ILE A 26 41.49 -37.35 -8.36
N ILE A 27 42.51 -37.83 -7.64
CA ILE A 27 42.62 -37.70 -6.17
C ILE A 27 43.46 -36.46 -5.76
N SER A 28 44.21 -35.85 -6.68
CA SER A 28 45.17 -34.77 -6.38
C SER A 28 44.73 -33.36 -6.76
N SER A 29 43.62 -33.20 -7.47
CA SER A 29 43.01 -31.89 -7.71
C SER A 29 42.03 -31.58 -6.57
N PRO A 30 42.36 -30.74 -5.57
CA PRO A 30 41.32 -30.16 -4.75
C PRO A 30 40.38 -29.41 -5.69
N ILE A 31 39.15 -29.88 -5.84
CA ILE A 31 38.09 -29.09 -6.46
C ILE A 31 37.93 -27.88 -5.54
N TRP A 32 38.61 -26.79 -5.88
CA TRP A 32 38.40 -25.50 -5.24
C TRP A 32 37.00 -25.06 -5.62
N VAL A 33 36.05 -25.31 -4.73
CA VAL A 33 34.77 -24.61 -4.76
C VAL A 33 35.10 -23.19 -4.31
N PRO A 34 35.04 -22.17 -5.19
CA PRO A 34 35.28 -20.81 -4.75
C PRO A 34 34.25 -20.47 -3.69
N LEU A 35 34.73 -20.09 -2.50
CA LEU A 35 33.85 -19.48 -1.51
C LEU A 35 33.41 -18.14 -2.10
N ILE A 36 32.16 -18.04 -2.55
CA ILE A 36 31.57 -16.75 -2.89
C ILE A 36 31.33 -16.01 -1.57
N PHE A 37 32.35 -15.26 -1.14
CA PHE A 37 32.22 -14.32 -0.03
C PHE A 37 31.46 -13.11 -0.53
N GLN A 38 30.17 -13.00 -0.16
CA GLN A 38 29.41 -11.79 -0.43
C GLN A 38 29.73 -10.76 0.64
N GLU A 39 29.99 -9.53 0.20
CA GLU A 39 30.30 -8.44 1.11
C GLU A 39 29.08 -8.15 2.01
N PRO A 40 29.26 -8.01 3.33
CA PRO A 40 28.20 -7.59 4.25
C PRO A 40 27.63 -6.26 3.81
N ASP A 41 26.31 -6.14 3.66
CA ASP A 41 25.68 -4.91 3.19
C ASP A 41 24.32 -4.72 3.87
N PHE A 42 23.63 -3.60 3.64
CA PHE A 42 22.28 -3.40 4.16
C PHE A 42 21.32 -2.84 3.10
N ARG A 43 20.03 -2.94 3.40
CA ARG A 43 18.95 -2.41 2.56
C ARG A 43 18.00 -1.60 3.42
N ILE A 44 17.51 -0.50 2.86
CA ILE A 44 16.56 0.41 3.48
C ILE A 44 15.24 0.29 2.73
N PHE A 45 14.16 0.10 3.47
CA PHE A 45 12.80 0.05 2.95
C PHE A 45 11.95 1.08 3.68
N ILE A 46 11.11 1.81 2.96
CA ILE A 46 10.15 2.75 3.55
C ILE A 46 8.73 2.35 3.17
N ASN A 47 7.83 2.36 4.15
CA ASN A 47 6.43 2.07 3.92
C ASN A 47 5.55 2.98 4.82
N PRO A 48 4.67 3.80 4.24
CA PRO A 48 4.49 4.06 2.80
C PRO A 48 5.63 4.91 2.19
N MET A 49 5.91 4.77 0.89
CA MET A 49 6.94 5.55 0.16
C MET A 49 6.44 6.95 -0.26
N GLN A 50 5.15 7.20 -0.10
CA GLN A 50 4.53 8.48 -0.37
C GLN A 50 3.50 8.81 0.71
N GLY A 51 3.24 10.10 0.91
CA GLY A 51 2.21 10.56 1.83
C GLY A 51 1.70 11.92 1.44
N ALA A 52 0.49 12.23 1.91
CA ALA A 52 -0.11 13.54 1.74
C ALA A 52 -0.46 14.12 3.12
N VAL A 53 -0.13 15.39 3.32
CA VAL A 53 -0.37 16.08 4.59
C VAL A 53 -0.85 17.50 4.29
N GLU A 54 -1.75 18.00 5.10
CA GLU A 54 -2.20 19.39 5.01
C GLU A 54 -1.15 20.32 5.64
N GLN A 55 -1.13 21.58 5.21
CA GLN A 55 -0.35 22.62 5.87
C GLN A 55 -0.64 22.66 7.39
N GLY A 56 0.40 22.64 8.22
CA GLY A 56 0.28 22.55 9.68
C GLY A 56 0.04 21.13 10.22
N GLY A 57 0.01 20.13 9.34
CA GLY A 57 -0.24 18.73 9.70
C GLY A 57 1.01 17.93 10.03
N VAL A 58 0.78 16.73 10.56
CA VAL A 58 1.81 15.75 10.90
C VAL A 58 1.48 14.43 10.22
N ILE A 59 2.50 13.79 9.64
CA ILE A 59 2.39 12.44 9.06
C ILE A 59 3.48 11.54 9.62
N THR A 60 3.14 10.26 9.80
CA THR A 60 4.08 9.24 10.30
C THR A 60 4.28 8.14 9.26
N THR A 61 5.52 7.71 9.07
CA THR A 61 5.88 6.58 8.21
C THR A 61 6.87 5.66 8.91
N VAL A 62 7.08 4.46 8.37
CA VAL A 62 7.98 3.46 8.96
C VAL A 62 9.11 3.14 8.00
N ILE A 63 10.34 3.18 8.50
CA ILE A 63 11.53 2.70 7.81
C ILE A 63 11.93 1.37 8.41
N THR A 64 12.25 0.41 7.56
CA THR A 64 12.81 -0.89 7.93
C THR A 64 14.20 -1.01 7.33
N ILE A 65 15.19 -1.33 8.17
CA ILE A 65 16.56 -1.59 7.73
C ILE A 65 16.84 -3.08 7.92
N LYS A 66 17.33 -3.73 6.86
CA LYS A 66 17.70 -5.14 6.88
C LYS A 66 19.18 -5.31 6.54
N GLY A 67 19.90 -6.03 7.38
CA GLY A 67 21.27 -6.46 7.09
C GLY A 67 21.23 -7.66 6.13
N ILE A 68 22.12 -7.67 5.15
CA ILE A 68 22.36 -8.77 4.21
C ILE A 68 23.79 -9.28 4.38
N HIS A 69 23.99 -10.57 4.15
CA HIS A 69 25.29 -11.25 4.28
C HIS A 69 25.99 -11.05 5.64
N GLY A 70 25.21 -10.98 6.73
CA GLY A 70 25.75 -10.89 8.10
C GLY A 70 26.19 -9.48 8.53
N TYR A 71 25.67 -8.43 7.89
CA TYR A 71 25.96 -7.05 8.27
C TYR A 71 25.56 -6.73 9.71
N ASP A 72 26.56 -6.34 10.51
CA ASP A 72 26.46 -6.21 11.98
C ASP A 72 26.76 -4.78 12.48
N HIS A 73 27.06 -3.85 11.58
CA HIS A 73 27.42 -2.48 11.92
C HIS A 73 26.18 -1.61 12.20
N THR A 74 26.33 -0.59 13.05
CA THR A 74 25.27 0.38 13.33
C THR A 74 25.00 1.23 12.09
N VAL A 75 23.73 1.40 11.75
CA VAL A 75 23.25 2.29 10.69
C VAL A 75 22.64 3.53 11.34
N SER A 76 22.97 4.70 10.82
CA SER A 76 22.42 5.99 11.23
C SER A 76 21.54 6.56 10.12
N LEU A 77 20.39 7.13 10.47
CA LEU A 77 19.44 7.72 9.53
C LEU A 77 19.55 9.25 9.51
N SER A 78 19.44 9.80 8.31
CA SER A 78 19.36 11.25 8.06
C SER A 78 18.44 11.54 6.87
N SER A 79 17.93 12.76 6.78
CA SER A 79 17.13 13.23 5.64
C SER A 79 17.69 14.52 5.05
N CYS A 80 17.52 14.69 3.75
CA CYS A 80 17.86 15.93 3.04
C CYS A 80 16.92 16.17 1.85
N GLY A 81 16.86 17.41 1.38
CA GLY A 81 16.03 17.81 0.23
C GLY A 81 14.64 18.33 0.61
N GLN A 82 14.28 18.30 1.90
CA GLN A 82 13.04 18.92 2.37
C GLN A 82 13.14 20.47 2.33
N PRO A 83 12.06 21.19 1.98
CA PRO A 83 12.01 22.66 2.02
C PRO A 83 12.04 23.18 3.47
N SER A 84 12.28 24.49 3.63
CA SER A 84 12.19 25.15 4.93
C SER A 84 10.79 25.01 5.52
N GLY A 85 10.70 24.66 6.81
CA GLY A 85 9.43 24.44 7.51
C GLY A 85 8.96 22.98 7.53
N ILE A 86 9.71 22.05 6.93
CA ILE A 86 9.49 20.60 7.12
C ILE A 86 10.54 20.05 8.07
N VAL A 87 10.07 19.48 9.19
CA VAL A 87 10.92 18.87 10.22
C VAL A 87 10.69 17.37 10.23
N ILE A 88 11.77 16.59 10.10
CA ILE A 88 11.71 15.13 10.07
C ILE A 88 12.47 14.58 11.28
N ALA A 89 11.80 13.76 12.07
CA ALA A 89 12.34 13.10 13.25
C ALA A 89 12.34 11.58 13.09
N PHE A 90 13.40 10.92 13.53
CA PHE A 90 13.58 9.46 13.45
C PHE A 90 13.68 8.86 14.86
N VAL A 91 12.87 7.84 15.14
CA VAL A 91 12.87 7.15 16.43
C VAL A 91 12.80 5.63 16.21
N PRO A 92 13.89 4.88 16.47
CA PRO A 92 15.27 5.32 16.76
C PRO A 92 16.02 5.85 15.52
N GLN A 93 16.83 6.91 15.68
CA GLN A 93 17.64 7.46 14.59
C GLN A 93 18.79 6.53 14.15
N PHE A 94 19.29 5.70 15.06
CA PHE A 94 20.36 4.75 14.77
C PHE A 94 20.05 3.40 15.42
N GLY A 95 20.57 2.34 14.82
CA GLY A 95 20.33 0.99 15.30
C GLY A 95 21.19 -0.03 14.59
N LYS A 96 21.20 -1.24 15.14
CA LYS A 96 21.88 -2.40 14.54
C LYS A 96 20.86 -3.19 13.70
N PRO A 97 21.15 -3.51 12.42
CA PRO A 97 20.22 -4.26 11.57
C PRO A 97 19.96 -5.68 12.10
N SER A 98 18.75 -6.23 11.96
CA SER A 98 17.55 -5.62 11.35
C SER A 98 16.72 -4.87 12.39
N TYR A 99 16.42 -3.58 12.14
CA TYR A 99 15.60 -2.77 13.02
C TYR A 99 14.62 -1.89 12.22
N THR A 100 13.61 -1.39 12.92
CA THR A 100 12.60 -0.48 12.39
C THR A 100 12.72 0.89 13.05
N SER A 101 12.51 1.96 12.28
CA SER A 101 12.46 3.34 12.75
C SER A 101 11.13 3.97 12.36
N SER A 102 10.44 4.53 13.34
CA SER A 102 9.31 5.42 13.09
C SER A 102 9.83 6.78 12.66
N VAL A 103 9.23 7.34 11.61
CA VAL A 103 9.55 8.66 11.07
C VAL A 103 8.35 9.56 11.27
N THR A 104 8.56 10.70 11.90
CA THR A 104 7.54 11.73 12.06
C THR A 104 7.94 12.94 11.23
N ILE A 105 7.04 13.36 10.34
CA ILE A 105 7.23 14.49 9.44
C ILE A 105 6.21 15.55 9.86
N ASN A 106 6.72 16.67 10.37
CA ASN A 106 5.93 17.84 10.71
C ASN A 106 6.04 18.87 9.59
N VAL A 107 4.90 19.35 9.10
CA VAL A 107 4.83 20.36 8.03
C VAL A 107 4.24 21.63 8.60
N GLU A 108 5.03 22.70 8.61
CA GLU A 108 4.54 24.01 9.04
C GLU A 108 3.46 24.57 8.10
N SER A 109 2.62 25.46 8.62
CA SER A 109 1.55 26.11 7.85
C SER A 109 2.06 27.02 6.73
N ASN A 110 3.32 27.45 6.80
CA ASN A 110 3.96 28.35 5.83
C ASN A 110 4.57 27.62 4.63
N VAL A 111 4.57 26.28 4.62
CA VAL A 111 5.14 25.48 3.52
C VAL A 111 4.23 25.62 2.30
N PRO A 112 4.76 25.98 1.11
CA PRO A 112 3.95 26.06 -0.10
C PRO A 112 3.30 24.71 -0.45
N VAL A 113 2.12 24.78 -1.05
CA VAL A 113 1.43 23.59 -1.56
C VAL A 113 2.21 23.04 -2.76
N GLY A 114 2.42 21.73 -2.79
CA GLY A 114 3.17 21.07 -3.85
C GLY A 114 3.71 19.70 -3.46
N ASP A 115 4.40 19.08 -4.41
CA ASP A 115 5.07 17.79 -4.21
C ASP A 115 6.55 17.99 -3.91
N TYR A 116 7.01 17.38 -2.82
CA TYR A 116 8.38 17.46 -2.36
C TYR A 116 9.01 16.07 -2.30
N THR A 117 10.19 15.92 -2.89
CA THR A 117 10.97 14.68 -2.81
C THR A 117 12.03 14.81 -1.72
N THR A 118 11.86 14.05 -0.65
CA THR A 118 12.84 13.94 0.43
C THR A 118 13.72 12.73 0.20
N ILE A 119 15.04 12.89 0.36
CA ILE A 119 16.01 11.80 0.28
C ILE A 119 16.36 11.39 1.70
N ILE A 120 16.08 10.15 2.04
CA ILE A 120 16.47 9.53 3.31
C ILE A 120 17.75 8.74 3.06
N LYS A 121 18.76 8.95 3.89
CA LYS A 121 20.07 8.30 3.82
C LYS A 121 20.29 7.47 5.07
N GLY A 122 20.64 6.20 4.88
CA GLY A 122 21.20 5.35 5.92
C GLY A 122 22.70 5.23 5.73
N ARG A 123 23.47 5.59 6.75
CA ARG A 123 24.92 5.50 6.76
C ARG A 123 25.38 4.50 7.81
N GLY A 124 26.04 3.45 7.34
CA GLY A 124 26.71 2.45 8.15
C GLY A 124 27.97 2.99 8.81
N ALA A 125 28.31 2.47 9.99
CA ALA A 125 29.55 2.81 10.69
C ALA A 125 30.81 2.42 9.91
N ASP A 126 30.69 1.49 8.96
CA ASP A 126 31.72 1.07 8.00
C ASP A 126 31.86 2.00 6.79
N GLY A 127 31.04 3.06 6.71
CA GLY A 127 31.07 4.04 5.63
C GLY A 127 30.18 3.71 4.43
N LYS A 128 29.46 2.58 4.46
CA LYS A 128 28.47 2.25 3.42
C LYS A 128 27.25 3.14 3.52
N GLU A 129 26.75 3.59 2.38
CA GLU A 129 25.61 4.48 2.30
C GLU A 129 24.56 3.91 1.35
N HIS A 130 23.31 3.90 1.82
CA HIS A 130 22.14 3.60 1.01
C HIS A 130 21.14 4.73 1.14
N ASN A 131 20.42 5.01 0.05
CA ASN A 131 19.42 6.06 0.02
C ASN A 131 18.05 5.50 -0.39
N CYS A 132 17.01 6.23 0.01
CA CYS A 132 15.64 5.95 -0.36
C CYS A 132 14.91 7.29 -0.56
N SER A 133 14.12 7.40 -1.62
CA SER A 133 13.31 8.59 -1.89
C SER A 133 11.93 8.44 -1.24
N TYR A 134 11.44 9.54 -0.68
CA TYR A 134 10.09 9.66 -0.14
C TYR A 134 9.40 10.88 -0.75
N THR A 135 8.19 10.69 -1.27
CA THR A 135 7.41 11.77 -1.88
C THR A 135 6.35 12.28 -0.92
N LEU A 136 6.43 13.56 -0.56
CA LEU A 136 5.49 14.23 0.31
C LEU A 136 4.66 15.25 -0.48
N THR A 137 3.35 15.05 -0.52
CA THR A 137 2.41 16.01 -1.11
C THR A 137 1.84 16.90 -0.01
N VAL A 138 2.15 18.20 -0.06
CA VAL A 138 1.58 19.21 0.84
C VAL A 138 0.28 19.73 0.23
N LYS A 139 -0.83 19.58 0.96
CA LYS A 139 -2.16 20.06 0.60
C LYS A 139 -2.48 21.37 1.32
N PRO A 140 -3.32 22.24 0.74
CA PRO A 140 -3.77 23.44 1.42
C PRO A 140 -4.51 23.08 2.71
N HIS A 141 -4.35 23.90 3.75
CA HIS A 141 -5.17 23.79 4.95
C HIS A 141 -6.64 24.02 4.59
N PRO A 142 -7.59 23.16 5.01
CA PRO A 142 -9.00 23.36 4.74
C PRO A 142 -9.48 24.69 5.35
N PRO A 143 -10.35 25.45 4.65
CA PRO A 143 -10.94 26.65 5.21
C PRO A 143 -11.68 26.31 6.51
N PRO A 144 -11.71 27.21 7.51
CA PRO A 144 -12.53 27.00 8.70
C PRO A 144 -14.00 26.85 8.28
N THR A 145 -14.64 25.76 8.72
CA THR A 145 -16.09 25.59 8.52
C THR A 145 -16.83 26.75 9.18
N PRO A 146 -17.76 27.44 8.49
CA PRO A 146 -18.57 28.47 9.14
C PRO A 146 -19.36 27.81 10.27
N THR A 147 -19.10 28.24 11.50
CA THR A 147 -19.90 27.80 12.64
C THR A 147 -21.25 28.48 12.52
N ILE A 148 -22.33 27.72 12.30
CA ILE A 148 -23.67 28.25 12.46
C ILE A 148 -23.79 28.74 13.91
N THR A 149 -23.80 30.06 14.09
CA THR A 149 -24.11 30.64 15.39
C THR A 149 -25.55 30.23 15.70
N PRO A 150 -25.86 29.62 16.86
CA PRO A 150 -27.22 29.21 17.16
C PRO A 150 -28.13 30.44 17.05
N THR A 151 -29.08 30.38 16.11
CA THR A 151 -30.13 31.40 15.96
C THR A 151 -30.81 31.59 17.32
N PRO A 152 -30.98 32.82 17.83
CA PRO A 152 -31.66 33.03 19.10
C PRO A 152 -33.05 32.39 19.01
N THR A 153 -33.35 31.48 19.95
CA THR A 153 -34.68 30.89 20.08
C THR A 153 -35.64 32.00 20.48
N ILE A 154 -36.41 32.53 19.52
CA ILE A 154 -37.56 33.37 19.85
C ILE A 154 -38.57 32.48 20.58
N THR A 155 -38.75 32.71 21.88
CA THR A 155 -39.88 32.14 22.62
C THR A 155 -41.15 32.76 22.04
N PRO A 156 -42.12 31.99 21.52
CA PRO A 156 -43.37 32.58 21.06
C PRO A 156 -44.10 33.17 22.27
N THR A 157 -44.08 34.49 22.39
CA THR A 157 -44.98 35.23 23.29
C THR A 157 -46.41 34.95 22.84
N SER A 158 -47.30 34.67 23.80
CA SER A 158 -48.68 34.21 23.59
C SER A 158 -49.39 34.89 22.42
N MET A 159 -50.00 34.10 21.51
CA MET A 159 -50.89 34.61 20.47
C MET A 159 -51.97 35.52 21.08
N PRO A 160 -52.23 36.70 20.50
CA PRO A 160 -53.38 37.50 20.92
C PRO A 160 -54.68 36.78 20.56
N LYS A 161 -55.59 36.67 21.52
CA LYS A 161 -56.94 36.11 21.36
C LYS A 161 -57.75 37.05 20.45
N VAL A 162 -57.84 36.75 19.16
CA VAL A 162 -58.74 37.43 18.23
C VAL A 162 -59.88 36.48 17.90
N TRP A 163 -60.95 36.52 18.69
CA TRP A 163 -62.32 36.18 18.29
C TRP A 163 -63.27 36.80 19.31
N GLU A 164 -63.71 38.03 19.04
CA GLU A 164 -65.01 38.53 19.52
C GLU A 164 -65.49 39.54 18.47
N ILE A 165 -66.09 39.02 17.40
CA ILE A 165 -66.80 39.86 16.43
C ILE A 165 -68.26 39.85 16.90
N GLY A 166 -68.74 41.02 17.32
CA GLY A 166 -70.14 41.24 17.65
C GLY A 166 -71.03 41.01 16.43
N TYR A 167 -72.22 40.47 16.65
CA TYR A 167 -73.25 40.34 15.63
C TYR A 167 -74.12 41.60 15.65
N ASP A 168 -73.98 42.45 14.64
CA ASP A 168 -74.92 43.51 14.30
C ASP A 168 -75.86 43.04 13.18
N ASP A 169 -77.16 43.15 13.49
CA ASP A 169 -78.33 42.75 12.72
C ASP A 169 -78.45 43.48 11.35
N ASN A 170 -78.72 42.68 10.32
CA ASN A 170 -79.63 42.95 9.20
C ASN A 170 -79.47 44.23 8.34
N SER A 171 -78.93 44.05 7.13
CA SER A 171 -79.47 44.74 5.95
C SER A 171 -79.38 43.84 4.71
N TYR A 172 -80.55 43.57 4.12
CA TYR A 172 -80.75 42.68 2.98
C TYR A 172 -80.58 43.41 1.63
N GLY A 173 -79.94 42.72 0.68
CA GLY A 173 -79.88 43.01 -0.75
C GLY A 173 -78.61 42.33 -1.30
N GLU A 174 -78.58 41.47 -2.30
CA GLU A 174 -79.51 41.07 -3.34
C GLU A 174 -78.92 39.75 -3.92
N PHE A 175 -79.75 38.75 -4.20
CA PHE A 175 -79.31 37.42 -4.66
C PHE A 175 -79.52 37.32 -6.17
N ASP A 176 -78.46 36.99 -6.92
CA ASP A 176 -78.46 35.87 -7.89
C ASP A 176 -77.16 35.83 -8.71
N GLN A 177 -76.39 34.77 -8.52
CA GLN A 177 -76.01 33.84 -9.59
C GLN A 177 -75.30 32.62 -9.01
N LEU A 178 -76.08 31.56 -8.81
CA LEU A 178 -75.59 30.18 -8.74
C LEU A 178 -75.17 29.77 -10.15
N ASP A 179 -73.89 29.46 -10.36
CA ASP A 179 -73.53 28.39 -11.27
C ASP A 179 -72.34 27.58 -10.72
N ARG A 180 -72.51 26.29 -10.92
CA ARG A 180 -71.88 25.17 -10.23
C ARG A 180 -70.83 24.55 -11.18
N TYR A 181 -69.89 23.79 -10.57
CA TYR A 181 -69.00 22.77 -11.16
C TYR A 181 -67.58 23.20 -11.59
N PRO A 182 -66.60 22.27 -11.61
CA PRO A 182 -66.36 21.10 -10.76
C PRO A 182 -64.88 20.94 -10.32
N PHE A 183 -64.65 20.03 -9.37
CA PHE A 183 -63.34 19.51 -8.94
C PHE A 183 -62.40 19.11 -10.10
N PRO A 184 -61.10 19.41 -10.04
CA PRO A 184 -60.08 18.54 -10.61
C PRO A 184 -59.71 17.48 -9.56
N GLY A 185 -59.87 16.21 -9.93
CA GLY A 185 -59.66 15.03 -9.08
C GLY A 185 -58.21 14.76 -8.65
N PRO A 186 -57.97 13.62 -7.98
CA PRO A 186 -56.68 13.28 -7.40
C PRO A 186 -55.68 12.84 -8.49
N PHE A 187 -54.50 13.47 -8.54
CA PHE A 187 -53.42 13.02 -9.42
C PHE A 187 -52.67 11.84 -8.79
N PRO A 188 -52.57 10.69 -9.50
CA PRO A 188 -51.96 9.47 -8.99
C PRO A 188 -50.45 9.45 -9.27
N TRP A 189 -49.62 9.29 -8.24
CA TRP A 189 -48.25 8.81 -8.39
C TRP A 189 -48.20 7.35 -7.94
N HIS A 190 -48.41 6.43 -8.86
CA HIS A 190 -47.91 5.06 -8.79
C HIS A 190 -47.55 4.62 -10.20
N TYR A 191 -46.26 4.41 -10.42
CA TYR A 191 -45.55 3.57 -11.41
C TYR A 191 -44.14 4.16 -11.48
N ASN A 192 -43.04 3.41 -11.42
CA ASN A 192 -42.86 1.98 -11.35
C ASN A 192 -41.42 1.77 -10.88
N VAL A 193 -41.19 0.90 -9.91
CA VAL A 193 -39.83 0.42 -9.62
C VAL A 193 -39.49 -0.57 -10.71
N SER A 194 -38.83 -0.12 -11.77
CA SER A 194 -38.13 -1.01 -12.70
C SER A 194 -36.65 -1.02 -12.34
N GLU A 195 -36.26 -1.90 -11.42
CA GLU A 195 -34.93 -2.52 -11.51
C GLU A 195 -34.95 -3.44 -12.74
N PRO A 196 -34.01 -3.30 -13.69
CA PRO A 196 -32.95 -4.31 -13.80
C PRO A 196 -31.65 -3.81 -14.49
N PRO A 197 -30.60 -4.64 -14.64
CA PRO A 197 -30.11 -5.67 -13.73
C PRO A 197 -28.70 -5.32 -13.22
N ILE A 198 -28.46 -5.59 -11.94
CA ILE A 198 -27.11 -5.77 -11.41
C ILE A 198 -26.59 -7.09 -11.99
N ASN A 199 -25.84 -7.08 -13.09
CA ASN A 199 -24.93 -8.17 -13.47
C ASN A 199 -24.22 -7.84 -14.79
N PHE A 200 -23.10 -7.11 -14.75
CA PHE A 200 -22.06 -7.28 -15.78
C PHE A 200 -20.72 -6.69 -15.32
N GLN A 201 -20.15 -7.16 -14.21
CA GLN A 201 -18.70 -7.09 -13.96
C GLN A 201 -18.18 -8.14 -12.96
N LYS A 202 -19.03 -8.83 -12.17
CA LYS A 202 -18.55 -9.77 -11.14
C LYS A 202 -18.29 -11.22 -11.58
N LYS A 203 -18.66 -11.60 -12.81
CA LYS A 203 -18.46 -12.99 -13.31
C LYS A 203 -17.17 -13.19 -14.11
N SER A 204 -16.53 -12.12 -14.58
CA SER A 204 -15.32 -12.23 -15.41
C SER A 204 -14.05 -12.45 -14.56
N THR A 205 -13.97 -11.86 -13.37
CA THR A 205 -12.79 -12.01 -12.49
C THR A 205 -12.67 -13.42 -11.90
N ILE A 206 -13.78 -14.09 -11.60
CA ILE A 206 -13.75 -15.44 -10.98
C ILE A 206 -13.33 -16.51 -12.00
N LEU A 207 -13.73 -16.37 -13.27
CA LEU A 207 -13.28 -17.27 -14.35
C LEU A 207 -11.80 -17.04 -14.70
N LEU A 208 -11.31 -15.79 -14.66
CA LEU A 208 -9.90 -15.48 -14.88
C LEU A 208 -9.00 -16.02 -13.75
N VAL A 209 -9.46 -15.92 -12.49
CA VAL A 209 -8.71 -16.42 -11.32
C VAL A 209 -8.65 -17.96 -11.32
N HIS A 210 -9.73 -18.67 -11.67
CA HIS A 210 -9.68 -20.13 -11.78
C HIS A 210 -8.84 -20.62 -12.97
N LEU A 211 -8.83 -19.89 -14.09
CA LEU A 211 -7.98 -20.23 -15.25
C LEU A 211 -6.49 -20.06 -14.91
N LEU A 212 -6.11 -18.97 -14.23
CA LEU A 212 -4.73 -18.72 -13.81
C LEU A 212 -4.24 -19.73 -12.77
N ILE A 213 -5.08 -20.13 -11.82
CA ILE A 213 -4.75 -21.18 -10.84
C ILE A 213 -4.57 -22.54 -11.53
N SER A 214 -5.38 -22.86 -12.54
CA SER A 214 -5.28 -24.12 -13.28
C SER A 214 -4.04 -24.19 -14.16
N ILE A 215 -3.66 -23.06 -14.80
CA ILE A 215 -2.42 -22.95 -15.58
C ILE A 215 -1.20 -23.06 -14.65
N PHE A 216 -1.22 -22.43 -13.48
CA PHE A 216 -0.12 -22.50 -12.51
C PHE A 216 0.10 -23.93 -11.98
N LEU A 217 -0.99 -24.65 -11.67
CA LEU A 217 -0.91 -26.06 -11.25
C LEU A 217 -0.43 -26.98 -12.39
N PHE A 218 -0.83 -26.72 -13.64
CA PHE A 218 -0.36 -27.49 -14.79
C PHE A 218 1.14 -27.27 -15.07
N VAL A 219 1.64 -26.04 -14.95
CA VAL A 219 3.07 -25.72 -15.08
C VAL A 219 3.88 -26.39 -13.97
N MET A 220 3.40 -26.34 -12.72
CA MET A 220 4.07 -27.01 -11.61
C MET A 220 4.10 -28.54 -11.73
N ASN A 221 3.05 -29.15 -12.28
CA ASN A 221 3.01 -30.59 -12.48
C ASN A 221 3.98 -31.05 -13.59
N ASN A 222 4.18 -30.24 -14.64
CA ASN A 222 5.13 -30.54 -15.71
C ASN A 222 6.61 -30.29 -15.32
N GLN A 223 6.90 -29.37 -14.39
CA GLN A 223 8.26 -29.16 -13.87
C GLN A 223 8.74 -30.30 -12.94
N LYS A 224 7.81 -31.10 -12.41
CA LYS A 224 8.15 -32.30 -11.62
C LYS A 224 8.55 -33.51 -12.46
N MET A 225 8.34 -33.50 -13.78
CA MET A 225 8.75 -34.59 -14.67
C MET A 225 10.09 -34.35 -15.39
N ILE A 226 10.78 -33.22 -15.11
CA ILE A 226 12.09 -32.91 -15.70
C ILE A 226 13.24 -33.22 -14.70
N PHE A 227 12.91 -33.65 -13.47
CA PHE A 227 13.88 -34.04 -12.43
C PHE A 227 13.61 -35.42 -11.83
N SER A 228 13.20 -36.39 -12.65
CA SER A 228 13.31 -37.81 -12.30
C SER A 228 13.98 -38.60 -13.40
#